data_AF-A0A3M2I326-F1
#
_entry.id   AF-A0A3M2I326-F1
#
_cell.length_a   1.000
_cell.length_b   1.000
_cell.length_c   1.000
_cell.angle_alpha   90.00
_cell.angle_beta   90.00
_cell.angle_gamma   90.00
#
_symmetry.space_group_name_H-M   'P 1'
#
loop_
_entity.id
_entity.type
_entity.pdbx_description
1 polymer ?
#
loop_
_entity_poly.entity_id
_entity_poly.type
_entity_poly.pdbx_seq_one_letter_code
_entity_poly.pdbx_strand_id
1 'polypeptide(L)'
;MLIFGVSSIPDVSLPGMGFDLSDKLAHAAVYAVLGFLLARAFVHQHRLPLWRLHYHRATLWSGFLYGISDELHQAFVPGRTPDITDVLADLVGVWIGWLIFSSRHRKHSTSGTDR
;
A
#
# COMPACT_ATOMS: atom_id res chain seq x y z
N MET A 1 -11.24 -7.55 13.37
CA MET A 1 -11.23 -6.66 14.55
C MET A 1 -9.85 -6.63 15.22
N LEU A 2 -8.79 -6.40 14.44
CA LEU A 2 -7.43 -6.09 14.95
C LEU A 2 -7.07 -4.61 14.73
N ILE A 3 -7.88 -3.91 13.91
CA ILE A 3 -7.66 -2.52 13.50
C ILE A 3 -8.01 -1.53 14.64
N PHE A 4 -9.00 -1.86 15.48
CA PHE A 4 -9.41 -1.00 16.61
C PHE A 4 -8.46 -1.03 17.81
N GLY A 5 -7.76 -2.16 18.05
CA GLY A 5 -6.92 -2.32 19.25
C GLY A 5 -5.61 -1.54 19.17
N VAL A 6 -5.01 -1.47 17.98
CA VAL A 6 -3.79 -0.67 17.73
C VAL A 6 -4.12 0.82 17.69
N SER A 7 -5.33 1.19 17.27
CA SER A 7 -5.84 2.57 17.24
C SER A 7 -6.16 3.16 18.63
N SER A 8 -6.09 2.38 19.70
CA SER A 8 -6.42 2.84 21.05
C SER A 8 -5.21 3.25 21.89
N ILE A 9 -4.00 3.20 21.32
CA ILE A 9 -2.82 3.80 21.97
C ILE A 9 -2.91 5.30 21.73
N PRO A 10 -2.99 6.13 22.78
CA PRO A 10 -3.00 7.57 22.63
C PRO A 10 -1.73 7.97 21.87
N ASP A 11 -1.93 8.64 20.75
CA ASP A 11 -0.89 9.38 20.07
C ASP A 11 -0.17 10.24 21.12
N VAL A 12 1.13 10.00 21.29
CA VAL A 12 1.98 10.88 22.09
C VAL A 12 2.23 12.08 21.21
N SER A 13 1.18 12.90 21.03
CA SER A 13 1.20 14.10 20.22
C SER A 13 2.26 15.02 20.81
N LEU A 14 3.45 15.04 20.20
CA LEU A 14 4.44 16.05 20.49
C LEU A 14 3.86 17.39 20.02
N PRO A 15 3.68 18.36 20.92
CA PRO A 15 2.99 19.60 20.57
C PRO A 15 3.85 20.38 19.58
N GLY A 16 3.37 20.53 18.33
CA GLY A 16 3.88 21.57 17.42
C GLY A 16 4.03 21.25 15.94
N MET A 17 3.88 20.00 15.49
CA MET A 17 3.87 19.66 14.06
C MET A 17 2.79 18.61 13.82
N GLY A 18 1.82 18.89 12.95
CA GLY A 18 0.79 17.93 12.52
C GLY A 18 1.35 16.78 11.68
N PHE A 19 2.46 16.18 12.13
CA PHE A 19 3.20 15.12 11.47
C PHE A 19 3.44 14.01 12.49
N ASP A 20 2.49 13.09 12.60
CA ASP A 20 2.71 11.84 13.33
C ASP A 20 3.41 10.85 12.40
N LEU A 21 4.69 10.61 12.66
CA LEU A 21 5.49 9.66 11.89
C LEU A 21 5.04 8.21 12.14
N SER A 22 4.50 7.91 13.33
CA SER A 22 4.09 6.56 13.70
C SER A 22 2.88 6.10 12.89
N ASP A 23 1.88 6.98 12.75
CA ASP A 23 0.70 6.77 11.92
C ASP A 23 1.08 6.60 10.44
N LYS A 24 1.97 7.44 9.92
CA LYS A 24 2.50 7.35 8.55
C LYS A 24 3.23 6.03 8.29
N LEU A 25 4.03 5.56 9.24
CA LEU A 25 4.71 4.27 9.11
C LEU A 25 3.72 3.11 9.13
N ALA A 26 2.65 3.20 9.93
CA ALA A 26 1.59 2.20 9.94
C ALA A 26 0.85 2.16 8.59
N HIS A 27 0.47 3.33 8.06
CA HIS A 27 -0.11 3.50 6.72
C HIS A 27 0.80 2.89 5.64
N ALA A 28 2.06 3.30 5.60
CA ALA A 28 3.03 2.75 4.65
C ALA A 28 3.21 1.23 4.78
N ALA A 29 3.22 0.67 6.00
CA ALA A 29 3.35 -0.77 6.21
C ALA A 29 2.13 -1.55 5.71
N VAL A 30 0.92 -1.08 6.01
CA VAL A 30 -0.33 -1.70 5.55
C VAL A 30 -0.41 -1.65 4.03
N TYR A 31 -0.12 -0.50 3.43
CA TYR A 31 -0.14 -0.35 1.98
C TYR A 31 1.00 -1.08 1.28
N ALA A 32 2.12 -1.36 1.96
CA ALA A 32 3.15 -2.27 1.44
C ALA A 32 2.65 -3.71 1.35
N VAL A 33 1.87 -4.19 2.32
CA VAL A 33 1.21 -5.49 2.21
C VAL A 33 0.21 -5.47 1.06
N LEU A 34 -0.59 -4.41 0.93
CA LEU A 34 -1.55 -4.26 -0.17
C LEU A 34 -0.86 -4.28 -1.54
N GLY A 35 0.19 -3.48 -1.73
CA GLY A 35 0.95 -3.42 -2.98
C GLY A 35 1.58 -4.76 -3.36
N PHE A 36 2.10 -5.50 -2.37
CA PHE A 36 2.60 -6.86 -2.60
C PHE A 36 1.50 -7.82 -3.07
N LEU A 37 0.33 -7.80 -2.41
CA LEU A 37 -0.80 -8.66 -2.75
C LEU A 37 -1.42 -8.31 -4.10
N LEU A 38 -1.56 -7.02 -4.42
CA LEU A 38 -2.02 -6.55 -5.73
C LEU A 38 -1.08 -6.99 -6.85
N ALA A 39 0.24 -6.81 -6.66
CA ALA A 39 1.22 -7.26 -7.65
C ALA A 39 1.16 -8.78 -7.85
N ARG A 40 1.03 -9.55 -6.76
CA ARG A 40 0.85 -11.01 -6.81
C ARG A 40 -0.43 -11.39 -7.56
N ALA A 41 -1.54 -10.73 -7.26
CA ALA A 41 -2.84 -11.00 -7.88
C ALA A 41 -2.81 -10.72 -9.38
N PHE A 42 -2.28 -9.58 -9.82
CA PHE A 42 -2.22 -9.23 -11.24
C PHE A 42 -1.28 -10.13 -12.04
N VAL A 43 -0.17 -10.58 -11.45
CA VAL A 43 0.74 -11.53 -12.11
C VAL A 43 0.11 -12.91 -12.29
N HIS A 44 -0.62 -13.41 -11.28
CA HIS A 44 -1.20 -14.77 -11.31
C HIS A 44 -2.63 -14.80 -11.88
N GLN A 45 -3.15 -13.67 -12.36
CA GLN A 45 -4.46 -13.60 -12.99
C GLN A 45 -4.37 -14.09 -14.45
N HIS A 46 -5.07 -15.18 -14.76
CA HIS A 46 -5.09 -15.78 -16.11
C HIS A 46 -6.21 -15.23 -17.00
N ARG A 47 -7.24 -14.60 -16.42
CA ARG A 47 -8.41 -14.11 -17.16
C ARG A 47 -8.19 -12.81 -17.92
N LEU A 48 -7.22 -12.00 -17.50
CA LEU A 48 -6.96 -10.66 -18.05
C LEU A 48 -5.49 -10.51 -18.45
N PRO A 49 -5.10 -10.98 -19.65
CA PRO A 49 -3.69 -11.03 -20.06
C PRO A 49 -3.04 -9.64 -20.15
N LEU A 50 -3.81 -8.59 -20.48
CA LEU A 50 -3.33 -7.20 -20.49
C LEU A 50 -2.94 -6.70 -19.10
N TRP A 51 -3.69 -7.09 -18.06
CA TRP A 51 -3.41 -6.71 -16.68
C TRP A 51 -2.18 -7.43 -16.13
N ARG A 52 -1.96 -8.67 -16.58
CA ARG A 52 -0.72 -9.39 -16.30
C ARG A 52 0.49 -8.72 -16.94
N LEU A 53 0.39 -8.34 -18.21
CA LEU A 53 1.47 -7.68 -18.95
C LEU A 53 1.83 -6.32 -18.32
N HIS A 54 0.83 -5.60 -17.81
CA HIS A 54 1.00 -4.29 -17.19
C HIS A 54 0.79 -4.31 -15.67
N TYR A 55 1.13 -5.42 -15.00
CA TYR A 55 0.86 -5.59 -13.57
C TYR A 55 1.48 -4.48 -12.71
N HIS A 56 2.62 -3.93 -13.12
CA HIS A 56 3.26 -2.81 -12.44
C HIS A 56 2.35 -1.57 -12.42
N ARG A 57 1.78 -1.19 -13.58
CA ARG A 57 0.88 -0.04 -13.68
C ARG A 57 -0.44 -0.33 -12.96
N ALA A 58 -0.99 -1.54 -13.14
CA ALA A 58 -2.22 -1.94 -12.47
C ALA A 58 -2.09 -1.86 -10.94
N THR A 59 -0.98 -2.35 -10.39
CA THR A 59 -0.71 -2.30 -8.94
C THR A 59 -0.68 -0.87 -8.41
N LEU A 60 0.10 0.01 -9.06
CA LEU A 60 0.26 1.39 -8.60
C LEU A 60 -1.05 2.20 -8.73
N TRP A 61 -1.77 2.04 -9.84
CA TRP A 61 -3.07 2.71 -10.03
C TRP A 61 -4.13 2.22 -9.05
N SER A 62 -4.23 0.90 -8.85
CA SER A 62 -5.17 0.35 -7.87
C SER A 62 -4.84 0.80 -6.45
N GLY A 63 -3.56 0.79 -6.08
CA GLY A 63 -3.13 1.28 -4.76
C GLY A 63 -3.40 2.76 -4.55
N PHE A 64 -3.16 3.61 -5.55
CA PHE A 64 -3.47 5.04 -5.48
C PHE A 64 -4.96 5.32 -5.34
N LEU A 65 -5.80 4.66 -6.15
CA LEU A 65 -7.26 4.81 -6.04
C LEU A 65 -7.78 4.33 -4.68
N TYR A 66 -7.18 3.28 -4.14
CA TYR A 66 -7.52 2.78 -2.81
C TYR A 66 -7.13 3.78 -1.72
N GLY A 67 -5.91 4.36 -1.77
CA GLY A 67 -5.46 5.41 -0.85
C GLY A 67 -6.38 6.64 -0.83
N ILE A 68 -6.76 7.15 -2.02
CA ILE A 68 -7.73 8.25 -2.11
C ILE A 68 -9.08 7.86 -1.51
N SER A 69 -9.54 6.63 -1.78
CA SER A 69 -10.81 6.16 -1.25
C SER A 69 -10.78 6.02 0.26
N ASP A 70 -9.63 5.62 0.84
CA ASP A 70 -9.46 5.53 2.28
C ASP A 70 -9.51 6.91 2.94
N GLU A 71 -8.76 7.90 2.44
CA GLU A 71 -8.86 9.29 2.93
C GLU A 71 -10.27 9.87 2.80
N LEU A 72 -10.95 9.61 1.68
CA LEU A 72 -12.31 10.05 1.49
C LEU A 72 -13.26 9.39 2.51
N HIS A 73 -13.08 8.10 2.81
CA HIS A 73 -13.82 7.41 3.87
C HIS A 73 -13.51 7.97 5.25
N GLN A 74 -12.25 8.28 5.53
CA GLN A 74 -11.80 8.89 6.77
C GLN A 74 -12.39 10.28 6.98
N ALA A 75 -12.59 11.05 5.90
CA ALA A 75 -13.27 12.36 5.95
C ALA A 75 -14.74 12.28 6.42
N PHE A 76 -15.37 11.09 6.35
CA PHE A 76 -16.71 10.87 6.92
C PHE A 76 -16.68 10.45 8.39
N VAL A 77 -15.50 10.24 8.99
CA VAL A 77 -15.35 9.94 10.41
C VAL A 77 -15.34 11.25 11.21
N PRO A 78 -16.32 11.49 12.09
CA PRO A 78 -16.37 12.72 12.87
C PRO A 78 -15.12 12.89 13.72
N GLY A 79 -14.44 14.03 13.57
CA GLY A 79 -13.24 14.37 14.35
C GLY A 79 -11.91 13.97 13.72
N ARG A 80 -11.90 13.36 12.52
CA ARG A 80 -10.67 13.15 11.74
C ARG A 80 -10.57 14.18 10.61
N THR A 81 -9.40 14.79 10.46
CA THR A 81 -9.08 15.66 9.31
C THR A 81 -8.30 14.85 8.29
N PRO A 82 -8.77 14.73 7.03
CA PRO A 82 -8.01 14.06 5.99
C PRO A 82 -6.66 14.73 5.78
N ASP A 83 -5.59 13.94 5.71
CA ASP A 83 -4.22 14.42 5.58
C ASP A 83 -3.62 13.91 4.27
N ILE A 84 -3.22 14.85 3.42
CA ILE A 84 -2.57 14.53 2.13
C ILE A 84 -1.28 13.73 2.36
N THR A 85 -0.64 13.88 3.52
CA THR A 85 0.57 13.13 3.85
C THR A 85 0.32 11.64 4.12
N ASP A 86 -0.90 11.25 4.44
CA ASP A 86 -1.30 9.85 4.59
C ASP A 86 -1.45 9.18 3.21
N VAL A 87 -2.02 9.88 2.21
CA VAL A 87 -2.01 9.42 0.80
C VAL A 87 -0.59 9.20 0.29
N LEU A 88 0.35 10.08 0.69
CA LEU A 88 1.76 9.92 0.31
C LEU A 88 2.38 8.70 0.99
N ALA A 89 2.10 8.47 2.27
CA ALA A 89 2.55 7.29 2.99
C ALA A 89 2.01 5.99 2.37
N ASP A 90 0.72 5.98 2.00
CA ASP A 90 0.04 4.90 1.31
C ASP A 90 0.72 4.58 -0.03
N LEU A 91 0.96 5.62 -0.85
CA LEU A 91 1.64 5.49 -2.14
C LEU A 91 3.05 4.90 -2.00
N VAL A 92 3.82 5.37 -1.02
CA VAL A 92 5.16 4.84 -0.71
C VAL A 92 5.05 3.38 -0.28
N GLY A 93 4.07 3.04 0.55
CA GLY A 93 3.77 1.67 0.95
C GLY A 93 3.54 0.78 -0.27
N VAL A 94 2.57 1.11 -1.12
CA VAL A 94 2.25 0.34 -2.34
C VAL A 94 3.49 0.11 -3.19
N TRP A 95 4.31 1.15 -3.37
CA TRP A 95 5.53 1.07 -4.16
C TRP A 95 6.56 0.10 -3.54
N ILE A 96 6.76 0.14 -2.23
CA ILE A 96 7.62 -0.80 -1.51
C ILE A 96 7.12 -2.25 -1.67
N GLY A 97 5.82 -2.47 -1.46
CA GLY A 97 5.19 -3.78 -1.63
C GLY A 97 5.38 -4.36 -3.03
N TRP A 98 5.17 -3.52 -4.04
CA TRP A 98 5.40 -3.84 -5.44
C TRP A 98 6.87 -4.17 -5.75
N LEU A 99 7.84 -3.41 -5.20
CA LEU A 99 9.27 -3.68 -5.36
C LEU A 99 9.67 -5.03 -4.75
N ILE A 100 9.17 -5.33 -3.55
CA ILE A 100 9.42 -6.60 -2.87
C ILE A 100 8.90 -7.77 -3.72
N PHE A 101 7.69 -7.66 -4.26
CA PHE A 101 7.15 -8.69 -5.13
C PHE A 101 7.96 -8.82 -6.45
N SER A 102 8.23 -7.69 -7.11
CA SER A 102 8.93 -7.66 -8.40
C SER A 102 10.34 -8.23 -8.31
N SER A 103 11.08 -7.93 -7.22
CA SER A 103 12.43 -8.46 -7.00
C SER A 103 12.42 -9.98 -6.77
N ARG A 104 11.43 -10.51 -6.06
CA ARG A 104 11.25 -11.96 -5.86
C ARG A 104 10.83 -12.67 -7.15
N HIS A 105 9.94 -12.05 -7.93
CA HIS A 105 9.47 -12.63 -9.18
C HIS A 105 10.57 -12.68 -10.25
N ARG A 106 11.41 -11.64 -10.38
CA ARG A 106 12.51 -11.64 -11.35
C ARG A 106 13.50 -12.77 -11.10
N LYS A 107 13.85 -13.03 -9.83
CA LYS A 107 14.76 -14.11 -9.44
C LYS A 107 14.25 -15.51 -9.85
N HIS A 108 12.94 -15.69 -9.90
CA HIS A 108 12.33 -16.98 -10.26
C HIS A 108 12.28 -17.23 -11.78
N SER A 109 12.49 -16.19 -12.60
CA SER A 109 12.45 -16.31 -14.07
C SER A 109 13.84 -16.56 -14.69
N THR A 110 14.92 -16.42 -13.91
CA THR A 110 16.31 -16.57 -14.37
C THR A 110 16.94 -17.93 -14.06
N SER A 111 16.22 -18.86 -13.43
CA SER A 111 16.73 -20.19 -13.07
C SER A 111 16.39 -21.30 -14.09
N GLY A 112 16.03 -20.94 -15.33
CA GLY A 112 15.48 -21.87 -16.32
C GLY A 112 16.22 -21.96 -17.66
N THR A 113 17.39 -21.34 -17.83
CA THR A 113 18.09 -21.30 -19.14
C THR A 113 19.43 -22.05 -19.17
N ASP A 114 19.85 -22.69 -18.08
CA ASP A 114 21.05 -23.54 -18.08
C ASP A 114 20.69 -25.01 -17.83
N ARG A 115 20.11 -25.71 -18.83
CA ARG A 115 20.23 -27.17 -19.03
C ARG A 115 20.01 -27.53 -20.49
#